data_AF-A0AAC9LNF5-F1
#
_entry.id   AF-A0AAC9LNF5-F1
#
_cell.length_a   1.000
_cell.length_b   1.000
_cell.length_c   1.000
_cell.angle_alpha   90.00
_cell.angle_beta   90.00
_cell.angle_gamma   90.00
#
_symmetry.space_group_name_H-M   'P 1'
#
loop_
_entity.id
_entity.type
_entity.pdbx_description
1 polymer ?
#
loop_
_entity_poly.entity_id
_entity_poly.type
_entity_poly.pdbx_seq_one_letter_code
_entity_poly.pdbx_strand_id
1 'polypeptide(L)'
;MAKRNNSILNIQDALKDFVESNKLEKGLNKVNVRDAWVKLMGNGVNNYTTTVDLKNETLYVQLSSSALREELSYGKDKIIKLLNEELGKDIIKKIVLR
;
A
#
# COMPACT_ATOMS: atom_id res chain seq x y z
N MET A 1 44.47 0.48 -29.67
CA MET A 1 43.21 0.10 -30.32
C MET A 1 42.08 0.27 -29.33
N ALA A 2 41.21 1.23 -29.60
CA ALA A 2 40.02 1.49 -28.80
C ALA A 2 38.87 0.61 -29.28
N LYS A 3 38.13 -0.03 -28.37
CA LYS A 3 36.67 0.01 -28.31
C LYS A 3 36.17 -0.61 -27.00
N ARG A 4 35.57 0.27 -26.19
CA ARG A 4 34.85 0.02 -24.94
C ARG A 4 33.67 -0.92 -25.19
N ASN A 5 33.64 -2.06 -24.49
CA ASN A 5 32.48 -2.94 -24.37
C ASN A 5 31.82 -2.82 -22.97
N ASN A 6 31.80 -1.62 -22.38
CA ASN A 6 31.40 -1.42 -20.97
C ASN A 6 30.06 -0.67 -20.81
N SER A 7 29.16 -0.75 -21.79
CA SER A 7 27.87 -0.02 -21.75
C SER A 7 26.65 -0.93 -21.65
N ILE A 8 26.79 -2.23 -21.98
CA ILE A 8 25.68 -3.19 -21.98
C ILE A 8 25.49 -3.81 -20.58
N LEU A 9 26.58 -4.04 -19.83
CA LEU A 9 26.55 -4.56 -18.46
C LEU A 9 25.84 -3.59 -17.50
N ASN A 10 26.12 -2.30 -17.63
CA ASN A 10 25.61 -1.25 -16.74
C ASN A 10 24.08 -1.07 -16.84
N ILE A 11 23.48 -1.35 -18.01
CA ILE A 11 22.03 -1.28 -18.19
C ILE A 11 21.36 -2.46 -17.48
N GLN A 12 21.95 -3.64 -17.53
CA GLN A 12 21.38 -4.82 -16.89
C GLN A 12 21.41 -4.69 -15.36
N ASP A 13 22.51 -4.18 -14.80
CA ASP A 13 22.62 -3.88 -13.37
C ASP A 13 21.70 -2.74 -12.95
N ALA A 14 21.63 -1.63 -13.71
CA ALA A 14 20.71 -0.52 -13.42
C ALA A 14 19.23 -0.93 -13.48
N LEU A 15 18.85 -1.83 -14.42
CA LEU A 15 17.50 -2.38 -14.48
C LEU A 15 17.21 -3.27 -13.27
N LYS A 16 18.20 -4.05 -12.81
CA LYS A 16 18.08 -4.90 -11.63
C LYS A 16 17.87 -4.07 -10.37
N ASP A 17 18.72 -3.06 -10.16
CA ASP A 17 18.64 -2.12 -9.05
C ASP A 17 17.32 -1.33 -9.06
N PHE A 18 16.84 -0.93 -10.25
CA PHE A 18 15.55 -0.26 -10.41
C PHE A 18 14.38 -1.17 -10.01
N VAL A 19 14.39 -2.42 -10.47
CA VAL A 19 13.35 -3.41 -10.13
C VAL A 19 13.37 -3.73 -8.64
N GLU A 20 14.55 -3.89 -8.03
CA GLU A 20 14.68 -4.14 -6.59
C GLU A 20 14.23 -2.93 -5.77
N SER A 21 14.66 -1.72 -6.13
CA SER A 21 14.21 -0.47 -5.48
C SER A 21 12.70 -0.32 -5.53
N ASN A 22 12.07 -0.59 -6.68
CA ASN A 22 10.61 -0.49 -6.82
C ASN A 22 9.86 -1.54 -6.00
N LYS A 23 10.40 -2.77 -5.88
CA LYS A 23 9.83 -3.82 -5.02
C LYS A 23 9.93 -3.45 -3.55
N LEU A 24 11.07 -2.88 -3.12
CA LEU A 24 11.28 -2.41 -1.75
C LEU A 24 10.32 -1.26 -1.42
N GLU A 25 10.20 -0.27 -2.31
CA GLU A 25 9.27 0.84 -2.13
C GLU A 25 7.82 0.35 -2.01
N LYS A 26 7.39 -0.59 -2.87
CA LYS A 26 6.07 -1.21 -2.78
C LYS A 26 5.87 -2.01 -1.48
N GLY A 27 6.91 -2.71 -1.01
CA GLY A 27 6.88 -3.44 0.25
C GLY A 27 6.73 -2.50 1.45
N LEU A 28 7.52 -1.43 1.49
CA LEU A 28 7.45 -0.39 2.52
C LEU A 28 6.10 0.31 2.53
N ASN A 29 5.57 0.65 1.35
CA ASN A 29 4.23 1.25 1.25
C ASN A 29 3.15 0.31 1.81
N LYS A 30 3.25 -1.02 1.59
CA LYS A 30 2.30 -1.98 2.18
C LYS A 30 2.37 -2.03 3.71
N VAL A 31 3.58 -2.04 4.28
CA VAL A 31 3.77 -2.04 5.74
C VAL A 31 3.20 -0.75 6.34
N ASN A 32 3.57 0.40 5.78
CA ASN A 32 3.12 1.71 6.25
C ASN A 32 1.60 1.85 6.21
N VAL A 33 0.94 1.35 5.16
CA VAL A 33 -0.53 1.42 5.03
C VAL A 33 -1.22 0.57 6.09
N ARG A 34 -0.67 -0.59 6.42
CA ARG A 34 -1.22 -1.44 7.49
C ARG A 34 -1.10 -0.75 8.85
N ASP A 35 0.05 -0.15 9.13
CA ASP A 35 0.27 0.55 10.40
C ASP A 35 -0.60 1.81 10.51
N ALA A 36 -0.73 2.57 9.41
CA ALA A 36 -1.63 3.72 9.33
C ALA A 36 -3.10 3.31 9.55
N TRP A 37 -3.54 2.20 8.97
CA TRP A 37 -4.89 1.66 9.21
C TRP A 37 -5.10 1.34 10.69
N VAL A 38 -4.18 0.58 11.29
CA VAL A 38 -4.27 0.18 12.70
C VAL A 38 -4.33 1.41 13.62
N LYS A 39 -3.50 2.42 13.35
CA LYS A 39 -3.47 3.66 14.12
C LYS A 39 -4.76 4.48 13.98
N LEU A 40 -5.25 4.68 12.76
CA LEU A 40 -6.44 5.51 12.50
C LEU A 40 -7.74 4.88 12.99
N MET A 41 -7.87 3.56 12.82
CA MET A 41 -9.13 2.86 13.10
C MET A 41 -9.28 2.45 14.58
N GLY A 42 -8.17 2.27 15.28
CA GLY A 42 -8.14 1.89 16.68
C GLY A 42 -8.69 0.48 16.95
N ASN A 43 -8.69 0.10 18.23
CA ASN A 43 -8.97 -1.28 18.66
C ASN A 43 -10.36 -1.78 18.23
N GLY A 44 -11.37 -0.90 18.21
CA GLY A 44 -12.75 -1.28 17.87
C GLY A 44 -12.89 -1.90 16.48
N VAL A 45 -12.23 -1.33 15.48
CA VAL A 45 -12.27 -1.83 14.09
C VAL A 45 -11.18 -2.85 13.83
N ASN A 46 -10.00 -2.68 14.44
CA ASN A 46 -8.88 -3.61 14.27
C ASN A 46 -9.20 -5.02 14.76
N ASN A 47 -9.98 -5.15 15.85
CA ASN A 47 -10.40 -6.45 16.38
C ASN A 47 -11.21 -7.29 15.37
N TYR A 48 -11.88 -6.63 14.42
CA TYR A 48 -12.62 -7.30 13.34
C TYR A 48 -11.87 -7.27 12.00
N THR A 49 -10.73 -6.59 11.92
CA THR A 49 -9.92 -6.52 10.70
C THR A 49 -9.02 -7.75 10.62
N THR A 50 -9.29 -8.62 9.66
CA THR A 50 -8.52 -9.85 9.43
C THR A 50 -7.28 -9.59 8.59
N THR A 51 -7.40 -8.74 7.56
CA THR A 51 -6.30 -8.47 6.62
C THR A 51 -6.42 -7.05 6.07
N VAL A 52 -5.27 -6.44 5.83
CA VAL A 52 -5.12 -5.11 5.22
C VAL A 52 -4.00 -5.23 4.20
N ASP A 53 -4.35 -5.09 2.92
CA ASP A 53 -3.42 -5.26 1.81
C ASP A 53 -3.59 -4.14 0.79
N LEU A 54 -2.52 -3.37 0.56
CA LEU A 54 -2.46 -2.43 -0.55
C LEU A 54 -1.99 -3.16 -1.82
N LYS A 55 -2.82 -3.15 -2.87
CA LYS A 55 -2.44 -3.62 -4.21
C LYS A 55 -2.67 -2.51 -5.21
N ASN A 56 -1.59 -2.09 -5.86
CA ASN A 56 -1.54 -0.90 -6.71
C ASN A 56 -2.03 0.32 -5.90
N GLU A 57 -3.19 0.86 -6.24
CA GLU A 57 -3.80 2.01 -5.56
C GLU A 57 -5.11 1.63 -4.86
N THR A 58 -5.38 0.33 -4.68
CA THR A 58 -6.59 -0.19 -4.03
C THR A 58 -6.24 -0.87 -2.72
N LEU A 59 -6.81 -0.36 -1.63
CA LEU A 59 -6.73 -0.97 -0.31
C LEU A 59 -7.81 -2.05 -0.18
N TYR A 60 -7.37 -3.28 0.05
CA TYR A 60 -8.24 -4.41 0.35
C TYR A 60 -8.23 -4.63 1.86
N VAL A 61 -9.41 -4.51 2.48
CA VAL A 61 -9.59 -4.76 3.90
C VAL A 61 -10.58 -5.89 4.05
N GLN A 62 -10.19 -6.94 4.76
CA GLN A 62 -11.07 -8.03 5.09
C GLN A 62 -11.54 -7.89 6.53
N LEU A 63 -12.86 -7.89 6.73
CA LEU A 63 -13.52 -7.69 8.01
C LEU A 63 -14.37 -8.90 8.35
N SER A 64 -14.23 -9.40 9.57
CA SER A 64 -15.03 -10.51 10.10
C SER A 64 -16.47 -10.11 10.43
N SER A 65 -16.70 -8.83 10.73
CA SER A 65 -18.03 -8.27 11.03
C SER A 65 -18.67 -7.66 9.77
N SER A 66 -19.83 -8.19 9.38
CA SER A 66 -20.63 -7.66 8.27
C SER A 66 -21.24 -6.29 8.58
N ALA A 67 -21.72 -6.08 9.80
CA ALA A 67 -22.27 -4.80 10.23
C ALA A 67 -21.21 -3.69 10.19
N LEU A 68 -20.01 -3.95 10.73
CA LEU A 68 -18.92 -2.99 10.70
C LEU A 68 -18.45 -2.70 9.25
N ARG A 69 -18.45 -3.74 8.40
CA ARG A 69 -18.15 -3.58 6.98
C ARG A 69 -19.14 -2.62 6.31
N GLU A 70 -20.42 -2.75 6.61
CA GLU A 70 -21.48 -1.89 6.09
C GLU A 70 -21.33 -0.46 6.60
N GLU A 71 -21.10 -0.25 7.90
CA GLU A 71 -20.85 1.06 8.49
C GLU A 71 -19.64 1.76 7.85
N LEU A 72 -18.50 1.07 7.78
CA LEU A 72 -17.29 1.59 7.12
C LEU A 72 -17.51 1.83 5.63
N SER A 73 -18.49 1.17 5.02
CA SER A 73 -18.78 1.33 3.61
C SER A 73 -19.35 2.70 3.27
N TYR A 74 -20.02 3.36 4.22
CA TYR A 74 -20.51 4.74 4.06
C TYR A 74 -19.40 5.78 4.23
N GLY A 75 -18.31 5.42 4.93
CA GLY A 75 -17.19 6.30 5.25
C GLY A 75 -15.97 6.18 4.33
N LYS A 76 -16.04 5.38 3.26
CA LYS A 76 -14.88 5.00 2.42
C LYS A 76 -14.04 6.18 1.97
N ASP A 77 -14.66 7.23 1.44
CA ASP A 77 -13.94 8.39 0.89
C ASP A 77 -13.19 9.16 1.98
N LYS A 78 -13.80 9.30 3.16
CA LYS A 78 -13.17 9.93 4.32
C LYS A 78 -11.99 9.08 4.82
N ILE A 79 -12.15 7.77 4.85
CA ILE A 79 -11.10 6.83 5.26
C ILE A 79 -9.89 6.92 4.32
N ILE A 80 -10.14 6.93 3.01
CA ILE A 80 -9.09 7.08 1.99
C ILE A 80 -8.32 8.39 2.22
N LYS A 81 -9.03 9.50 2.42
CA LYS A 81 -8.41 10.81 2.66
C LYS A 81 -7.52 10.80 3.90
N LEU A 82 -8.04 10.32 5.03
CA LEU A 82 -7.29 10.26 6.30
C LEU A 82 -6.06 9.36 6.20
N LEU A 83 -6.15 8.23 5.49
CA LEU A 83 -5.01 7.33 5.29
C LEU A 83 -3.92 7.98 4.44
N ASN A 84 -4.27 8.63 3.33
CA ASN A 84 -3.29 9.33 2.49
C ASN A 84 -2.66 10.51 3.24
N GLU A 85 -3.42 11.22 4.08
CA GLU A 85 -2.91 12.28 4.96
C GLU A 85 -1.89 11.73 5.98
N GLU A 86 -2.20 10.61 6.65
CA GLU A 86 -1.28 9.94 7.60
C GLU A 86 -0.02 9.41 6.90
N LEU A 87 -0.14 8.92 5.67
CA LEU A 87 0.98 8.42 4.87
C LEU A 87 1.81 9.53 4.21
N GLY A 88 1.31 10.77 4.22
CA GLY A 88 1.93 11.93 3.55
C GLY A 88 2.02 11.78 2.02
N LYS A 89 1.25 10.85 1.43
CA LYS A 89 1.28 10.53 0.01
C LYS A 89 -0.11 10.09 -0.46
N ASP A 90 -0.52 10.52 -1.65
CA ASP A 90 -1.78 10.09 -2.27
C ASP A 90 -1.58 8.77 -3.02
N ILE A 91 -1.58 7.64 -2.29
CA ILE A 91 -1.35 6.30 -2.87
C ILE A 91 -2.60 5.42 -2.86
N ILE A 92 -3.59 5.72 -2.02
CA ILE A 92 -4.84 4.98 -1.94
C ILE A 92 -5.91 5.74 -2.70
N LYS A 93 -6.45 5.16 -3.77
CA LYS A 93 -7.55 5.75 -4.56
C LYS A 93 -8.88 5.04 -4.38
N LYS A 94 -8.84 3.80 -3.92
CA LYS A 94 -10.03 2.98 -3.73
C LYS A 94 -9.86 2.08 -2.52
N ILE A 95 -10.97 1.83 -1.83
CA ILE A 95 -11.04 0.83 -0.76
C ILE A 95 -12.09 -0.22 -1.11
N VAL A 96 -11.74 -1.48 -0.88
CA VAL A 96 -12.62 -2.63 -1.05
C VAL A 96 -12.70 -3.35 0.28
N LEU A 97 -13.88 -3.31 0.88
CA LEU A 97 -14.18 -3.98 2.15
C LEU A 97 -14.80 -5.35 1.85
N ARG A 98 -14.19 -6.42 2.37
CA ARG A 98 -14.60 -7.82 2.15
C ARG A 98 -14.94 -8.54 3.43
#